data_AF-A0A3B0J7V6-F1
#
_entry.id   AF-A0A3B0J7V6-F1
#
_cell.length_a   1.000
_cell.length_b   1.000
_cell.length_c   1.000
_cell.angle_alpha   90.00
_cell.angle_beta   90.00
_cell.angle_gamma   90.00
#
_symmetry.space_group_name_H-M   'P 1'
#
loop_
_entity.id
_entity.type
_entity.pdbx_description
1 polymer ?
#
loop_
_entity_poly.entity_id
_entity_poly.type
_entity_poly.pdbx_seq_one_letter_code
_entity_poly.pdbx_strand_id
1 'polypeptide(L)'
;MSKAPQLVSAESTEKAKNVSAIDQKETERRVKVIMAMGYPEGLARSRLSEAGNNVERAVNLLLEEHTDEHGLRRKRRCIKELRNGLLGDPFALHKNIERMMQDRRCAQTLTEMVNGRSLEIMQGLLDLSSSSDDEDEDQQESSSPSSG
;
A
#
# COMPACT_ATOMS: atom_id res chain seq x y z
N MET A 1 64.05 -32.79 5.56
CA MET A 1 62.70 -32.95 6.13
C MET A 1 61.70 -32.36 5.15
N SER A 2 61.15 -33.19 4.28
CA SER A 2 60.23 -32.76 3.21
C SER A 2 58.79 -32.93 3.71
N LYS A 3 58.05 -31.82 3.84
CA LYS A 3 56.67 -31.81 4.31
C LYS A 3 55.72 -31.92 3.12
N ALA A 4 54.90 -32.97 3.11
CA ALA A 4 53.86 -33.23 2.12
C ALA A 4 52.69 -32.23 2.25
N PRO A 5 51.91 -32.00 1.17
CA PRO A 5 50.67 -31.25 1.23
C PRO A 5 49.50 -32.18 1.60
N GLN A 6 48.65 -31.78 2.55
CA GLN A 6 47.36 -32.45 2.80
C GLN A 6 46.23 -31.67 2.12
N LEU A 7 45.61 -32.37 1.17
CA LEU A 7 44.26 -32.17 0.64
C LEU A 7 43.22 -32.53 1.70
N VAL A 8 42.31 -31.61 2.02
CA VAL A 8 40.96 -31.77 2.62
C VAL A 8 40.28 -30.40 2.50
N SER A 9 39.04 -30.16 2.07
CA SER A 9 37.87 -30.98 1.75
C SER A 9 36.98 -30.17 0.80
N ALA A 10 36.49 -30.80 -0.28
CA ALA A 10 35.60 -30.22 -1.27
C ALA A 10 34.11 -30.60 -1.03
N GLU A 11 33.69 -30.79 0.22
CA GLU A 11 32.39 -31.40 0.56
C GLU A 11 31.29 -30.40 0.98
N SER A 12 31.56 -29.09 0.93
CA SER A 12 30.65 -28.06 1.46
C SER A 12 29.77 -27.36 0.41
N THR A 13 29.91 -27.65 -0.88
CA THR A 13 29.25 -26.87 -1.96
C THR A 13 28.00 -27.52 -2.56
N GLU A 14 27.77 -28.83 -2.41
CA GLU A 14 26.60 -29.48 -3.03
C GLU A 14 25.31 -29.35 -2.19
N LYS A 15 25.44 -29.27 -0.86
CA LYS A 15 24.28 -29.15 0.05
C LYS A 15 23.54 -27.82 -0.10
N ALA A 16 24.25 -26.73 -0.37
CA ALA A 16 23.67 -25.40 -0.52
C ALA A 16 22.85 -25.25 -1.81
N LYS A 17 23.17 -26.02 -2.87
CA LYS A 17 22.49 -25.92 -4.17
C LYS A 17 21.17 -26.68 -4.21
N ASN A 18 21.01 -27.72 -3.39
CA ASN A 18 19.76 -28.49 -3.30
C ASN A 18 18.71 -27.82 -2.42
N VAL A 19 19.11 -27.08 -1.38
CA VAL A 19 18.17 -26.36 -0.51
C VAL A 19 17.47 -25.23 -1.28
N SER A 20 18.20 -24.46 -2.08
CA SER A 20 17.61 -23.37 -2.87
C SER A 20 16.64 -23.83 -3.96
N ALA A 21 16.86 -25.01 -4.54
CA ALA A 21 15.97 -25.60 -5.54
C ALA A 21 14.65 -26.13 -4.93
N ILE A 22 14.70 -26.59 -3.67
CA ILE A 22 13.51 -27.01 -2.91
C ILE A 22 12.68 -25.78 -2.54
N ASP A 23 13.33 -24.74 -2.04
CA ASP A 23 12.67 -23.48 -1.67
C ASP A 23 12.01 -22.80 -2.87
N GLN A 24 12.62 -22.85 -4.06
CA GLN A 24 12.02 -22.33 -5.28
C GLN A 24 10.74 -23.09 -5.69
N LYS A 25 10.77 -24.42 -5.69
CA LYS A 25 9.58 -25.23 -6.00
C LYS A 25 8.46 -25.02 -4.99
N GLU A 26 8.80 -24.85 -3.73
CA GLU A 26 7.83 -24.57 -2.69
C GLU A 26 7.22 -23.18 -2.84
N THR A 27 8.04 -22.18 -3.18
CA THR A 27 7.58 -20.82 -3.48
C THR A 27 6.62 -20.81 -4.67
N GLU A 28 6.93 -21.54 -5.75
CA GLU A 28 6.04 -21.67 -6.92
C GLU A 28 4.69 -22.28 -6.57
N ARG A 29 4.65 -23.29 -5.69
CA ARG A 29 3.39 -23.87 -5.20
C ARG A 29 2.57 -22.84 -4.43
N ARG A 30 3.22 -22.05 -3.58
CA ARG A 30 2.57 -20.98 -2.79
C ARG A 30 2.04 -19.87 -3.69
N VAL A 31 2.77 -19.49 -4.75
CA VAL A 31 2.31 -18.54 -5.77
C VAL A 31 1.04 -19.05 -6.47
N LYS A 32 1.00 -20.34 -6.84
CA LYS A 32 -0.19 -20.94 -7.47
C LYS A 32 -1.44 -20.88 -6.58
N VAL A 33 -1.29 -21.01 -5.26
CA VAL A 33 -2.42 -20.89 -4.31
C VAL A 33 -3.01 -19.48 -4.36
N ILE A 34 -2.17 -18.45 -4.33
CA ILE A 34 -2.62 -17.05 -4.41
C ILE A 34 -3.21 -16.74 -5.79
N MET A 35 -2.62 -17.28 -6.87
CA MET A 35 -3.20 -17.16 -8.21
C MET A 35 -4.57 -17.82 -8.34
N ALA A 36 -4.79 -18.96 -7.67
CA ALA A 36 -6.09 -19.63 -7.66
C ALA A 36 -7.18 -18.80 -6.96
N MET A 37 -6.80 -17.82 -6.13
CA MET A 37 -7.73 -16.84 -5.54
C MET A 37 -8.06 -15.68 -6.50
N GLY A 38 -7.44 -15.62 -7.69
CA GLY A 38 -7.70 -14.61 -8.72
C GLY A 38 -6.67 -13.48 -8.79
N TYR A 39 -5.61 -13.51 -7.97
CA TYR A 39 -4.57 -12.50 -8.00
C TYR A 39 -3.53 -12.77 -9.11
N PRO A 40 -2.98 -11.72 -9.75
CA PRO A 40 -1.98 -11.89 -10.80
C PRO A 40 -0.65 -12.40 -10.22
N GLU A 41 0.08 -13.18 -11.03
CA GLU A 41 1.30 -13.87 -10.62
C GLU A 41 2.39 -12.91 -10.10
N GLY A 42 2.56 -11.75 -10.75
CA GLY A 42 3.55 -10.74 -10.33
C GLY A 42 3.29 -10.21 -8.92
N LEU A 43 2.02 -9.97 -8.59
CA LEU A 43 1.59 -9.49 -7.28
C LEU A 43 1.74 -10.60 -6.22
N ALA A 44 1.35 -11.83 -6.56
CA ALA A 44 1.50 -13.00 -5.69
C ALA A 44 2.97 -13.24 -5.30
N ARG A 45 3.90 -13.16 -6.26
CA ARG A 45 5.34 -13.31 -5.99
C ARG A 45 5.87 -12.18 -5.11
N SER A 46 5.49 -10.93 -5.39
CA SER A 46 5.90 -9.77 -4.61
C SER A 46 5.43 -9.89 -3.15
N ARG A 47 4.16 -10.22 -2.93
CA ARG A 47 3.59 -10.35 -1.59
C ARG A 47 4.09 -11.56 -0.83
N LEU A 48 4.37 -12.67 -1.51
CA LEU A 48 5.05 -13.81 -0.88
C LEU A 48 6.47 -13.45 -0.46
N SER A 49 7.21 -12.70 -1.28
CA SER A 49 8.55 -12.24 -0.90
C SER A 49 8.50 -11.34 0.34
N GLU A 50 7.54 -10.42 0.40
CA GLU A 50 7.35 -9.52 1.55
C GLU A 50 6.86 -10.25 2.81
N ALA A 51 6.02 -11.26 2.62
CA ALA A 51 5.48 -12.09 3.69
C ALA A 51 6.47 -13.14 4.23
N GLY A 52 7.68 -13.25 3.67
CA GLY A 52 8.64 -14.29 4.04
C GLY A 52 8.20 -15.69 3.60
N ASN A 53 7.66 -15.78 2.38
CA ASN A 53 7.02 -16.94 1.78
C ASN A 53 5.77 -17.44 2.52
N ASN A 54 5.18 -16.71 3.46
CA ASN A 54 3.95 -17.14 4.13
C ASN A 54 2.72 -16.74 3.31
N VAL A 55 1.88 -17.73 2.92
CA VAL A 55 0.69 -17.52 2.09
C VAL A 55 -0.38 -16.70 2.81
N GLU A 56 -0.68 -17.03 4.07
CA GLU A 56 -1.72 -16.35 4.85
C GLU A 56 -1.37 -14.87 5.05
N ARG A 57 -0.10 -14.60 5.39
CA ARG A 57 0.40 -13.23 5.53
C ARG A 57 0.41 -12.49 4.19
N ALA A 58 0.76 -13.14 3.09
CA ALA A 58 0.71 -12.53 1.76
C ALA A 58 -0.72 -12.16 1.36
N VAL A 59 -1.71 -13.01 1.68
CA VAL A 59 -3.13 -12.72 1.44
C VAL A 59 -3.62 -11.57 2.32
N ASN A 60 -3.22 -11.50 3.59
CA ASN A 60 -3.57 -10.36 4.44
C ASN A 60 -3.01 -9.04 3.89
N LEU A 61 -1.76 -9.03 3.41
CA LEU A 61 -1.17 -7.84 2.76
C LEU A 61 -1.92 -7.45 1.48
N LEU A 62 -2.44 -8.42 0.72
CA LEU A 62 -3.26 -8.15 -0.46
C LEU A 62 -4.61 -7.53 -0.08
N LEU A 63 -5.22 -8.00 1.01
CA LEU A 63 -6.49 -7.50 1.50
C LEU A 63 -6.36 -6.11 2.13
N GLU A 64 -5.32 -5.88 2.93
CA GLU A 64 -5.04 -4.59 3.58
C GLU A 64 -4.84 -3.47 2.55
N GLU A 65 -4.04 -3.71 1.51
CA GLU A 65 -3.80 -2.72 0.46
C GLU A 65 -5.08 -2.31 -0.28
N HIS A 66 -5.96 -3.26 -0.59
CA HIS A 66 -7.25 -2.96 -1.22
C HIS A 66 -8.17 -2.11 -0.32
N THR A 67 -8.06 -2.26 1.00
CA THR A 67 -8.80 -1.40 1.95
C THR A 67 -8.14 -0.03 2.16
N ASP A 68 -6.82 0.04 2.00
CA ASP A 68 -6.03 1.26 2.21
C ASP A 68 -6.07 2.22 1.02
N GLU A 69 -6.29 1.77 -0.22
CA GLU A 69 -6.40 2.67 -1.38
C GLU A 69 -7.51 3.72 -1.20
N HIS A 70 -8.68 3.30 -0.72
CA HIS A 70 -9.80 4.21 -0.44
C HIS A 70 -9.50 5.14 0.75
N GLY A 71 -8.75 4.65 1.75
CA GLY A 71 -8.27 5.46 2.87
C GLY A 71 -7.26 6.52 2.43
N LEU A 72 -6.31 6.15 1.57
CA LEU A 72 -5.27 7.01 1.01
C LEU A 72 -5.86 8.13 0.14
N ARG A 73 -6.84 7.82 -0.71
CA ARG A 73 -7.56 8.85 -1.49
C ARG A 73 -8.26 9.87 -0.58
N ARG A 74 -8.95 9.39 0.46
CA ARG A 74 -9.61 10.27 1.44
C ARG A 74 -8.61 11.10 2.22
N LYS A 75 -7.50 10.49 2.64
CA LYS A 75 -6.37 11.15 3.30
C LYS A 75 -5.84 12.29 2.45
N ARG A 76 -5.60 12.05 1.16
CA ARG A 76 -5.15 13.07 0.20
C ARG A 76 -6.16 14.21 0.07
N ARG A 77 -7.46 13.92 -0.08
CA ARG A 77 -8.51 14.95 -0.12
C ARG A 77 -8.54 15.79 1.16
N CYS A 78 -8.54 15.16 2.33
CA CYS A 78 -8.56 15.89 3.60
C CYS A 78 -7.27 16.74 3.78
N ILE A 79 -6.09 16.25 3.37
CA ILE A 79 -4.85 17.03 3.38
C ILE A 79 -4.93 18.22 2.42
N LYS A 80 -5.49 18.03 1.21
CA LYS A 80 -5.66 19.10 0.21
C LYS A 80 -6.60 20.19 0.71
N GLU A 81 -7.74 19.83 1.31
CA GLU A 81 -8.65 20.81 1.91
C GLU A 81 -8.01 21.57 3.06
N LEU A 82 -7.30 20.87 3.94
CA LEU A 82 -6.58 21.48 5.05
C LEU A 82 -5.50 22.44 4.56
N ARG A 83 -4.74 22.05 3.52
CA ARG A 83 -3.73 22.87 2.86
C ARG A 83 -4.34 24.13 2.25
N ASN A 84 -5.45 24.01 1.53
CA ASN A 84 -6.14 25.14 0.92
C ASN A 84 -6.62 26.14 1.99
N GLY A 85 -7.08 25.65 3.15
CA GLY A 85 -7.41 26.51 4.28
C GLY A 85 -6.19 27.16 4.94
N LEU A 86 -5.08 26.44 5.11
CA LEU A 86 -3.89 26.95 5.79
C LEU A 86 -3.05 27.91 4.94
N LEU A 87 -2.88 27.61 3.65
CA LEU A 87 -2.04 28.38 2.72
C LEU A 87 -2.84 29.34 1.83
N GLY A 88 -4.15 29.16 1.70
CA GLY A 88 -5.03 30.02 0.92
C GLY A 88 -5.59 31.16 1.78
N ASP A 89 -6.65 30.86 2.54
CA ASP A 89 -7.28 31.82 3.44
C ASP A 89 -7.28 31.30 4.89
N PRO A 90 -6.29 31.70 5.72
CA PRO A 90 -6.17 31.23 7.08
C PRO A 90 -7.35 31.68 7.96
N PHE A 91 -8.04 32.76 7.61
CA PHE A 91 -9.21 33.22 8.35
C PHE A 91 -10.43 32.33 8.11
N ALA A 92 -10.52 31.65 6.96
CA ALA A 92 -11.58 30.70 6.65
C ALA A 92 -11.29 29.27 7.13
N LEU A 93 -10.08 28.98 7.61
CA LEU A 93 -9.65 27.63 8.01
C LEU A 93 -10.61 26.98 9.03
N HIS A 94 -11.04 27.71 10.04
CA HIS A 94 -11.93 27.18 11.09
C HIS A 94 -13.24 26.65 10.51
N LYS A 95 -13.83 27.36 9.53
CA LYS A 95 -15.05 26.91 8.83
C LYS A 95 -14.80 25.69 7.97
N ASN A 96 -13.62 25.62 7.34
CA ASN A 96 -13.22 24.44 6.55
C ASN A 96 -13.04 23.21 7.45
N ILE A 97 -12.37 23.36 8.59
CA ILE A 97 -12.22 22.28 9.58
C ILE A 97 -13.60 21.86 10.11
N GLU A 98 -14.47 22.81 10.46
CA GLU A 98 -15.82 22.51 10.92
C GLU A 98 -16.62 21.71 9.87
N ARG A 99 -16.56 22.12 8.60
CA ARG A 99 -17.16 21.39 7.47
C ARG A 99 -16.57 19.98 7.33
N MET A 100 -15.26 19.85 7.41
CA MET A 100 -14.59 18.54 7.32
C MET A 100 -14.95 17.62 8.49
N MET A 101 -15.18 18.19 9.68
CA MET A 101 -15.60 17.45 10.87
C MET A 101 -17.07 17.01 10.83
N GLN A 102 -17.91 17.63 9.99
CA GLN A 102 -19.28 17.18 9.75
C GLN A 102 -19.34 15.87 8.94
N ASP A 103 -18.36 15.64 8.06
CA ASP A 103 -18.20 14.33 7.41
C ASP A 103 -17.53 13.36 8.40
N ARG A 104 -18.31 12.40 8.90
CA ARG A 104 -17.83 11.34 9.82
C ARG A 104 -16.57 10.63 9.30
N ARG A 105 -16.45 10.44 7.98
CA ARG A 105 -15.32 9.74 7.37
C ARG A 105 -14.08 10.62 7.32
N CYS A 106 -14.21 11.90 6.93
CA CYS A 106 -13.06 12.82 6.96
C CYS A 106 -12.66 13.14 8.39
N ALA A 107 -13.60 13.28 9.33
CA ALA A 107 -13.32 13.48 10.75
C ALA A 107 -12.49 12.34 11.37
N GLN A 108 -12.86 11.08 11.07
CA GLN A 108 -12.08 9.91 11.50
C GLN A 108 -10.67 9.93 10.92
N THR A 109 -10.53 10.14 9.60
CA THR A 109 -9.21 10.22 8.95
C THR A 109 -8.38 11.39 9.50
N LEU A 110 -8.98 12.56 9.76
CA LEU A 110 -8.30 13.71 10.34
C LEU A 110 -7.80 13.40 11.75
N THR A 111 -8.61 12.71 12.56
CA THR A 111 -8.29 12.30 13.92
C THR A 111 -7.12 11.30 13.94
N GLU A 112 -7.17 10.27 13.09
CA GLU A 112 -6.10 9.28 12.96
C GLU A 112 -4.79 9.91 12.51
N MET A 113 -4.88 10.81 11.53
CA MET A 113 -3.73 11.55 11.02
C MET A 113 -3.07 12.37 12.14
N VAL A 114 -3.84 13.16 12.90
CA VAL A 114 -3.31 14.05 13.95
C VAL A 114 -2.76 13.25 15.13
N ASN A 115 -3.40 12.15 15.52
CA ASN A 115 -3.06 11.40 16.73
C ASN A 115 -1.87 10.43 16.58
N GLY A 116 -1.46 10.08 15.36
CA GLY A 116 -0.37 9.11 15.17
C GLY A 116 0.53 9.32 13.96
N ARG A 117 0.21 10.26 13.07
CA ARG A 117 0.88 10.43 11.77
C ARG A 117 1.14 11.90 11.41
N SER A 118 1.32 12.76 12.42
CA SER A 118 1.49 14.21 12.23
C SER A 118 2.62 14.58 11.26
N LEU A 119 3.70 13.81 11.24
CA LEU A 119 4.83 14.00 10.31
C LEU A 119 4.44 13.72 8.86
N GLU A 120 3.64 12.69 8.60
CA GLU A 120 3.13 12.38 7.26
C GLU A 120 2.16 13.45 6.77
N ILE A 121 1.36 14.06 7.68
CA ILE A 121 0.51 15.19 7.32
C ILE A 121 1.36 16.38 6.90
N MET A 122 2.35 16.76 7.72
CA MET A 122 3.19 17.92 7.43
C MET A 122 3.93 17.73 6.10
N GLN A 123 4.41 16.52 5.80
CA GLN A 123 4.95 16.20 4.48
C GLN A 123 3.91 16.32 3.37
N GLY A 124 2.70 15.77 3.55
CA GLY A 124 1.63 15.88 2.56
C GLY A 124 1.13 17.31 2.32
N LEU A 125 1.17 18.18 3.33
CA LEU A 125 0.85 19.61 3.20
C LEU A 125 1.90 20.36 2.38
N LEU A 126 3.17 19.95 2.50
CA LEU A 126 4.30 20.52 1.76
C LEU A 126 4.48 19.88 0.37
N ASP A 127 3.86 18.74 0.11
CA ASP A 127 3.96 18.05 -1.16
C ASP A 127 3.15 18.78 -2.25
N LEU A 128 3.86 19.56 -3.07
CA LEU A 128 3.31 20.36 -4.16
C LEU A 128 2.98 19.53 -5.41
N SER A 129 3.41 18.26 -5.46
CA SER A 129 3.21 17.38 -6.61
C SER A 129 1.75 16.93 -6.81
N SER A 130 0.90 17.05 -5.78
CA SER A 130 -0.54 16.72 -5.81
C SER A 130 -1.43 17.80 -6.46
N SER A 131 -0.84 18.73 -7.22
CA SER A 131 -1.58 19.78 -7.95
C SER A 131 -1.90 19.43 -9.40
N SER A 132 -1.43 18.28 -9.91
CA SER A 132 -1.72 17.79 -11.26
C SER A 132 -2.44 16.44 -11.16
N ASP A 133 -3.56 16.32 -11.87
CA ASP A 133 -4.28 15.08 -12.17
C ASP A 133 -5.15 14.46 -11.05
N ASP A 134 -6.34 15.03 -10.89
CA ASP A 134 -7.57 14.29 -10.57
C ASP A 134 -8.72 15.03 -11.28
N GLU A 135 -8.66 15.12 -12.61
CA GLU A 135 -9.86 15.30 -13.44
C GLU A 135 -10.31 13.90 -13.85
N ASP A 136 -11.26 13.30 -13.11
CA ASP A 136 -12.01 12.14 -13.60
C ASP A 136 -13.42 12.14 -12.97
N GLU A 137 -14.34 12.70 -13.75
CA GLU A 137 -15.66 12.16 -14.07
C GLU A 137 -16.58 11.69 -12.92
N ASP A 138 -17.28 12.64 -12.29
CA ASP A 138 -18.63 12.39 -11.73
C ASP A 138 -19.68 12.89 -12.74
N GLN A 139 -19.86 12.17 -13.85
CA GLN A 139 -21.06 12.26 -14.69
C GLN A 139 -21.69 10.87 -14.81
N GLN A 140 -22.38 10.44 -13.76
CA GLN A 140 -23.43 9.45 -13.93
C GLN A 140 -24.52 9.61 -12.86
N GLU A 141 -25.76 9.56 -13.36
CA GLU A 141 -27.03 9.36 -12.64
C GLU A 141 -27.73 10.60 -12.06
N SER A 142 -28.47 11.31 -12.92
CA SER A 142 -29.89 11.57 -12.62
C SER A 142 -30.59 12.12 -13.86
N SER A 143 -31.32 11.24 -14.56
CA SER A 143 -32.57 11.58 -15.27
C SER A 143 -33.18 10.30 -15.83
N SER A 144 -34.02 9.67 -14.99
CA SER A 144 -34.91 8.59 -15.37
C SER A 144 -35.79 9.00 -16.57
N PRO A 145 -36.10 8.08 -17.51
CA PRO A 145 -37.17 8.31 -18.47
C PRO A 145 -38.51 7.99 -17.80
N SER A 146 -39.32 9.01 -17.53
CA SER A 146 -40.72 8.81 -17.17
C SER A 146 -41.58 9.19 -18.37
N SER A 147 -41.93 8.20 -19.17
CA SER A 147 -43.00 8.29 -20.16
C SER A 147 -44.35 8.22 -19.44
N GLY A 148 -45.19 9.22 -19.68
CA GLY A 148 -46.60 9.29 -19.30
C GLY A 148 -47.29 10.34 -20.15
#